data_AF-A0A392UCY7-F1
#
_entry.id   AF-A0A392UCY7-F1
#
_cell.length_a   1.000
_cell.length_b   1.000
_cell.length_c   1.000
_cell.angle_alpha   90.00
_cell.angle_beta   90.00
_cell.angle_gamma   90.00
#
_symmetry.space_group_name_H-M   'P 1'
#
loop_
_entity.id
_entity.type
_entity.pdbx_description
1 polymer ?
#
loop_
_entity_poly.entity_id
_entity_poly.type
_entity_poly.pdbx_seq_one_letter_code
_entity_poly.pdbx_strand_id
1 'polypeptide(L)' 'MLKLTNSFLEKVKECQKRDKKLMEKMVLINEGKEIDFGVDENG' A
#
# COMPACT_ATOMS: atom_id res chain seq x y z
N MET A 1 -9.57 15.34 4.06
CA MET A 1 -9.52 14.29 3.01
C MET A 1 -8.54 14.76 1.95
N LEU A 2 -7.28 14.30 2.00
CA LEU A 2 -6.28 14.67 0.98
C LEU A 2 -6.74 14.12 -0.36
N LYS A 3 -7.12 15.00 -1.28
CA LYS A 3 -7.38 14.61 -2.67
C LYS A 3 -6.02 14.38 -3.32
N LEU A 4 -5.68 13.12 -3.53
CA LEU A 4 -4.52 12.68 -4.30
C LEU A 4 -4.78 12.96 -5.79
N THR A 5 -4.96 14.23 -6.19
CA THR A 5 -5.00 14.63 -7.60
C THR A 5 -3.58 14.61 -8.18
N ASN A 6 -2.92 13.47 -8.05
CA ASN A 6 -1.66 13.17 -8.70
C ASN A 6 -1.84 11.83 -9.39
N SER A 7 -1.72 11.82 -10.71
CA SER A 7 -1.81 10.63 -11.56
C SER A 7 -0.85 9.52 -11.12
N PHE A 8 0.25 9.87 -10.45
CA PHE A 8 1.16 8.92 -9.81
C PHE A 8 0.46 8.09 -8.73
N LEU A 9 -0.32 8.74 -7.86
CA LEU A 9 -0.96 8.09 -6.72
C LEU A 9 -2.16 7.24 -7.15
N GLU A 10 -2.86 7.63 -8.22
CA GLU A 10 -3.85 6.75 -8.86
C GLU A 10 -3.20 5.51 -9.48
N LYS A 11 -2.07 5.67 -10.16
CA LYS A 11 -1.32 4.55 -10.72
C LYS A 11 -0.82 3.61 -9.63
N VAL A 12 -0.31 4.14 -8.53
CA VAL A 12 0.06 3.35 -7.35
C VAL A 12 -1.16 2.59 -6.84
N LYS A 13 -2.30 3.25 -6.62
CA LYS A 13 -3.54 2.59 -6.16
C LYS A 13 -3.99 1.45 -7.09
N GLU A 14 -3.90 1.63 -8.41
CA GLU A 14 -4.23 0.59 -9.39
C GLU A 14 -3.26 -0.59 -9.36
N CYS A 15 -1.95 -0.34 -9.19
CA CYS A 15 -0.97 -1.40 -8.97
C CYS A 15 -1.22 -2.14 -7.66
N GLN A 16 -1.52 -1.40 -6.59
CA GLN A 16 -1.79 -1.95 -5.26
C GLN A 16 -3.00 -2.89 -5.25
N LYS A 17 -4.08 -2.55 -5.97
CA LYS A 17 -5.26 -3.43 -6.12
C LYS A 17 -4.95 -4.74 -6.84
N ARG A 18 -3.99 -4.73 -7.77
CA ARG A 18 -3.63 -5.91 -8.58
C ARG A 18 -2.66 -6.83 -7.86
N ASP A 19 -1.91 -6.32 -6.90
CA ASP A 19 -0.96 -7.09 -6.10
C ASP A 19 -1.67 -7.83 -4.95
N LYS A 20 -1.84 -9.15 -5.13
CA LYS A 20 -2.46 -10.02 -4.12
C LYS A 20 -1.71 -10.02 -2.79
N LYS A 21 -0.37 -9.99 -2.83
CA LYS A 21 0.48 -10.00 -1.63
C LYS A 21 0.33 -8.70 -0.85
N LEU A 22 0.13 -7.59 -1.55
CA LEU A 22 -0.15 -6.32 -0.90
C LEU A 22 -1.56 -6.28 -0.27
N MET A 23 -2.56 -6.82 -0.96
CA MET A 23 -3.92 -6.89 -0.41
C MET A 23 -3.97 -7.76 0.86
N GLU A 24 -3.27 -8.89 0.87
CA GLU A 24 -3.10 -9.74 2.07
C GLU A 24 -2.47 -8.95 3.23
N LYS A 25 -1.40 -8.19 2.96
CA LYS A 25 -0.80 -7.31 3.97
C LYS A 25 -1.74 -6.19 4.41
N MET A 26 -2.55 -5.60 3.52
CA MET A 26 -3.54 -4.60 3.91
C MET A 26 -4.60 -5.18 4.85
N VAL A 27 -5.04 -6.42 4.63
CA VAL A 27 -5.97 -7.10 5.53
C VAL A 27 -5.35 -7.27 6.92
N LEU A 28 -4.08 -7.70 6.98
CA LEU A 28 -3.34 -7.83 8.23
C LEU A 28 -3.19 -6.47 8.98
N ILE A 29 -2.96 -5.37 8.27
CA ILE A 29 -2.95 -4.01 8.86
C ILE A 29 -4.33 -3.67 9.44
N ASN A 30 -5.41 -3.92 8.71
CA ASN A 30 -6.77 -3.63 9.15
C ASN A 30 -7.20 -4.49 10.37
N GLU A 31 -6.66 -5.71 10.48
CA GLU A 31 -6.81 -6.56 11.66
C GLU A 31 -5.96 -6.10 12.86
N GLY A 32 -5.16 -5.03 12.71
CA GLY A 32 -4.28 -4.52 13.75
C GLY A 32 -3.06 -5.41 14.01
N LYS A 33 -2.74 -6.34 13.10
CA LYS A 33 -1.50 -7.10 13.17
C LYS A 33 -0.37 -6.21 12.71
N GLU A 34 0.62 -6.03 13.57
CA GLU A 34 1.80 -5.25 13.25
C GLU A 34 2.54 -5.94 12.10
N ILE A 35 2.70 -5.24 10.99
CA ILE A 35 3.47 -5.72 9.85
C ILE A 35 4.70 -4.85 9.77
N ASP A 36 5.85 -5.48 9.96
CA ASP A 36 7.13 -4.84 9.76
C ASP A 36 7.35 -4.66 8.24
N PHE A 37 6.85 -3.55 7.71
CA PHE A 37 7.28 -3.07 6.41
C PHE A 37 8.67 -2.49 6.61
N GLY A 38 9.69 -3.35 6.57
CA GLY A 38 11.07 -2.90 6.48
C GLY A 38 11.16 -1.91 5.33
N VAL A 39 11.40 -0.64 5.67
CA VAL A 39 11.73 0.37 4.68
C VAL A 39 13.11 -0.03 4.19
N ASP A 40 13.13 -0.65 3.03
CA ASP A 40 14.31 -0.79 2.21
C ASP A 40 14.96 0.60 2.08
N GLU A 41 16.13 0.78 2.67
CA GLU A 41 16.90 2.03 2.62
C GLU A 41 17.42 2.33 1.20
N ASN A 42 17.25 1.42 0.25
CA ASN A 42 17.56 1.62 -1.16
C ASN A 42 16.37 2.27 -1.86
N GLY A 43 16.29 3.60 -1.73
CA GLY A 43 15.34 4.43 -2.47
C GLY A 43 15.47 4.36 -3.98
#